data_AF-A0A6J1JZE0-F1
#
_entry.id   AF-A0A6J1JZE0-F1
#
_cell.length_a   1.000
_cell.length_b   1.000
_cell.length_c   1.000
_cell.angle_alpha   90.00
_cell.angle_beta   90.00
_cell.angle_gamma   90.00
#
_symmetry.space_group_name_H-M   'P 1'
#
loop_
_entity.id
_entity.type
_entity.pdbx_description
1 polymer ?
#
loop_
_entity_poly.entity_id
_entity_poly.type
_entity_poly.pdbx_seq_one_letter_code
_entity_poly.pdbx_strand_id
1 'polypeptide(L)'
;MGAKAKKAMKKKLSKATSSLSDKKESADFLPLEGGPGRKLPAQKPLENTATVLYIGRIPHGFFEKEMEGFFGQFGKVKRIRIARNRKTGKSRHFGYIEFESPEVAKIVADSMHNYLLYEHLLKVHLISPEHVHPKLWKGFNYRHKPLDWSELERKQHNKERTLDEHKKLVERILKRDQARKKRIRAAGIDYECPEIVGSVQPAPKKIKFDED
;
A
#
# COMPACT_ATOMS: atom_id res chain seq x y z
N MET A 1 19.82 -5.40 -49.60
CA MET A 1 18.62 -4.72 -49.06
C MET A 1 19.04 -3.71 -47.98
N GLY A 2 19.67 -2.59 -48.31
CA GLY A 2 19.09 -1.42 -48.97
C GLY A 2 19.08 -0.24 -47.98
N ALA A 3 20.21 0.46 -47.85
CA ALA A 3 20.43 1.57 -46.91
C ALA A 3 19.47 2.77 -47.08
N LYS A 4 18.57 2.73 -48.09
CA LYS A 4 17.52 3.71 -48.34
C LYS A 4 16.22 3.48 -47.54
N ALA A 5 16.04 2.33 -46.88
CA ALA A 5 14.85 2.06 -46.05
C ALA A 5 15.01 2.52 -44.58
N LYS A 6 16.24 2.63 -44.06
CA LYS A 6 16.49 3.13 -42.69
C LYS A 6 16.42 4.67 -42.58
N LYS A 7 16.47 5.38 -43.72
CA LYS A 7 16.39 6.86 -43.79
C LYS A 7 14.95 7.38 -43.83
N ALA A 8 13.96 6.52 -44.10
CA ALA A 8 12.54 6.89 -44.16
C ALA A 8 11.80 6.78 -42.81
N MET A 9 12.28 5.93 -41.88
CA MET A 9 11.66 5.80 -40.55
C MET A 9 12.15 6.85 -39.53
N LYS A 10 13.32 7.46 -39.74
CA LYS A 10 13.84 8.53 -38.86
C LYS A 10 13.22 9.92 -39.17
N LYS A 11 12.52 10.07 -40.30
CA LYS A 11 11.85 11.31 -40.75
C LYS A 11 10.35 11.36 -40.41
N LYS A 12 9.79 10.27 -39.85
CA LYS A 12 8.38 10.21 -39.38
C LYS A 12 8.24 10.21 -37.85
N LEU A 13 9.35 10.18 -37.10
CA LEU A 13 9.32 10.29 -35.62
C LEU A 13 9.58 11.72 -35.11
N SER A 14 9.95 12.68 -35.97
CA SER A 14 10.28 14.06 -35.58
C SER A 14 9.22 15.10 -35.98
N LYS A 15 8.03 14.67 -36.42
CA LYS A 15 6.91 15.56 -36.78
C LYS A 15 5.68 15.40 -35.87
N ALA A 16 5.85 14.75 -34.72
CA ALA A 16 4.79 14.58 -33.71
C ALA A 16 5.21 15.05 -32.30
N THR A 17 6.38 15.68 -32.14
CA THR A 17 6.88 16.20 -30.86
C THR A 17 7.64 17.50 -31.09
N SER A 18 6.91 18.61 -31.26
CA SER A 18 7.41 19.97 -31.06
C SER A 18 6.26 20.97 -31.07
N SER A 19 5.45 20.92 -30.02
CA SER A 19 4.76 22.11 -29.53
C SER A 19 5.38 22.46 -28.18
N LEU A 20 5.85 23.71 -28.07
CA LEU A 20 6.38 24.39 -26.89
C LEU A 20 7.73 23.90 -26.36
N SER A 21 8.81 24.59 -26.74
CA SER A 21 9.64 25.36 -25.79
C SER A 21 10.91 25.90 -26.47
N ASP A 22 10.81 27.09 -27.06
CA ASP A 22 12.00 27.92 -27.29
C ASP A 22 12.37 28.61 -25.98
N LYS A 23 13.60 28.35 -25.51
CA LYS A 23 14.29 29.17 -24.52
C LYS A 23 15.68 29.49 -25.04
N LYS A 24 15.86 30.69 -25.57
CA LYS A 24 17.01 31.55 -25.24
C LYS A 24 16.78 32.95 -25.84
N GLU A 25 16.45 33.91 -24.99
CA GLU A 25 16.85 35.30 -25.21
C GLU A 25 17.43 35.84 -23.91
N SER A 26 18.51 36.58 -24.09
CA SER A 26 19.46 37.10 -23.12
C SER A 26 18.83 38.12 -22.17
N ALA A 27 19.19 38.03 -20.90
CA ALA A 27 18.92 39.08 -19.93
C ALA A 27 19.97 40.19 -20.08
N ASP A 28 19.74 41.12 -21.00
CA ASP A 28 20.29 42.47 -20.90
C ASP A 28 19.30 43.30 -20.08
N PHE A 29 19.56 43.48 -18.79
CA PHE A 29 18.76 44.38 -17.95
C PHE A 29 19.65 45.15 -16.98
N LEU A 30 19.85 46.43 -17.27
CA LEU A 30 20.14 47.47 -16.28
C LEU A 30 18.94 48.43 -16.21
N PRO A 31 18.76 49.11 -15.07
CA PRO A 31 17.45 49.30 -14.43
C PRO A 31 16.89 50.72 -14.61
N LEU A 32 15.70 50.93 -14.01
CA LEU A 32 15.04 52.22 -13.71
C LEU A 32 14.11 52.76 -14.79
N GLU A 33 12.90 52.20 -14.89
CA GLU A 33 11.67 52.99 -14.76
C GLU A 33 10.57 52.10 -14.17
N GLY A 34 9.87 52.62 -13.16
CA GLY A 34 8.84 51.92 -12.40
C GLY A 34 7.59 51.66 -13.24
N GLY A 35 7.64 50.61 -14.08
CA GLY A 35 6.45 50.09 -14.74
C GLY A 35 5.41 49.58 -13.73
N PRO A 36 4.11 49.62 -14.06
CA PRO A 36 3.05 49.19 -13.14
C PRO A 36 3.32 47.76 -12.71
N GLY A 37 3.54 47.59 -11.40
CA GLY A 37 3.98 46.32 -10.83
C GLY A 37 3.13 45.17 -11.33
N ARG A 38 3.76 44.11 -11.84
CA ARG A 38 3.08 42.85 -12.15
C ARG A 38 2.26 42.47 -10.91
N LYS A 39 0.93 42.54 -11.03
CA LYS A 39 0.05 41.97 -10.01
C LYS A 39 0.38 40.48 -9.96
N LEU A 40 1.14 40.09 -8.94
CA LEU A 40 1.30 38.68 -8.59
C LEU A 40 -0.13 38.11 -8.50
N PRO A 41 -0.41 36.95 -9.10
CA PRO A 41 -1.71 36.33 -8.95
C PRO A 41 -1.97 36.21 -7.44
N ALA A 42 -3.06 36.82 -6.97
CA ALA A 42 -3.46 36.74 -5.58
C ALA A 42 -3.48 35.26 -5.20
N GLN A 43 -2.59 34.87 -4.28
CA GLN A 43 -2.67 33.54 -3.68
C GLN A 43 -4.04 33.49 -3.01
N LYS A 44 -5.00 32.77 -3.61
CA LYS A 44 -6.22 32.41 -2.89
C LYS A 44 -5.74 31.77 -1.60
N PRO A 45 -6.22 32.19 -0.42
CA PRO A 45 -5.92 31.44 0.79
C PRO A 45 -6.30 30.00 0.48
N LEU A 46 -5.37 29.06 0.70
CA LEU A 46 -5.64 27.64 0.54
C LEU A 46 -6.81 27.33 1.46
N GLU A 47 -8.02 27.30 0.90
CA GLU A 47 -9.25 26.98 1.60
C GLU A 47 -9.04 25.61 2.25
N ASN A 48 -8.83 25.64 3.57
CA ASN A 48 -8.35 24.54 4.40
C ASN A 48 -9.32 23.35 4.36
N THR A 49 -9.21 22.51 3.33
CA THR A 49 -10.00 21.29 3.17
C THR A 49 -9.26 20.08 3.75
N ALA A 50 -8.75 20.26 4.97
CA ALA A 50 -8.19 19.21 5.78
C ALA A 50 -9.14 18.90 6.93
N THR A 51 -10.01 17.92 6.77
CA THR A 51 -10.96 17.50 7.83
C THR A 51 -10.45 16.31 8.63
N VAL A 52 -9.25 15.81 8.31
CA VAL A 52 -8.65 14.61 8.92
C VAL A 52 -7.62 15.00 9.96
N LEU A 53 -7.79 14.47 11.17
CA LEU A 53 -6.89 14.59 12.30
C LEU A 53 -6.16 13.28 12.53
N TYR A 54 -4.86 13.39 12.82
CA TYR A 54 -4.07 12.35 13.42
C TYR A 54 -4.20 12.43 14.94
N ILE A 55 -4.39 11.29 15.59
CA ILE A 55 -4.35 11.17 17.05
C ILE A 55 -3.38 10.05 17.40
N GLY A 56 -2.36 10.36 18.20
CA GLY A 56 -1.39 9.42 18.73
C GLY A 56 -1.39 9.37 20.25
N ARG A 57 -0.70 8.35 20.79
CA ARG A 57 -0.62 8.05 22.24
C ARG A 57 -1.98 7.80 22.88
N ILE A 58 -2.85 7.12 22.14
CA ILE A 58 -4.19 6.78 22.60
C ILE A 58 -4.10 5.72 23.71
N PRO A 59 -4.71 5.91 24.89
CA PRO A 59 -4.75 4.91 25.96
C PRO A 59 -5.46 3.63 25.52
N HIS A 60 -5.06 2.51 26.10
CA HIS A 60 -5.76 1.25 25.89
C HIS A 60 -7.18 1.31 26.50
N GLY A 61 -8.20 0.94 25.73
CA GLY A 61 -9.61 1.06 26.14
C GLY A 61 -10.33 2.26 25.54
N PHE A 62 -9.59 3.27 25.05
CA PHE A 62 -10.18 4.40 24.33
C PHE A 62 -10.28 4.07 22.83
N PHE A 63 -11.29 3.27 22.48
CA PHE A 63 -11.51 2.78 21.13
C PHE A 63 -12.50 3.66 20.36
N GLU A 64 -12.92 3.21 19.18
CA GLU A 64 -13.70 4.02 18.23
C GLU A 64 -15.03 4.52 18.82
N LYS A 65 -15.70 3.74 19.67
CA LYS A 65 -16.98 4.14 20.29
C LYS A 65 -16.79 5.22 21.35
N GLU A 66 -15.77 5.04 22.18
CA GLU A 66 -15.43 5.98 23.25
C GLU A 66 -14.91 7.29 22.64
N MET A 67 -14.10 7.19 21.57
CA MET A 67 -13.67 8.33 20.77
C MET A 67 -14.85 9.05 20.12
N GLU A 68 -15.83 8.34 19.57
CA GLU A 68 -17.01 8.96 18.96
C GLU A 68 -17.82 9.76 19.98
N GLY A 69 -18.04 9.22 21.18
CA GLY A 69 -18.68 9.95 22.27
C GLY A 69 -17.88 11.16 22.74
N PHE A 70 -16.56 11.01 22.95
CA PHE A 70 -15.71 12.08 23.45
C PHE A 70 -15.39 13.17 22.43
N PHE A 71 -15.31 12.86 21.14
CA PHE A 71 -15.08 13.86 20.10
C PHE A 71 -16.40 14.45 19.56
N GLY A 72 -17.52 13.76 19.79
CA GLY A 72 -18.86 14.24 19.44
C GLY A 72 -19.26 15.56 20.12
N GLN A 73 -18.69 15.87 21.29
CA GLN A 73 -18.91 17.15 21.99
C GLN A 73 -18.34 18.37 21.23
N PHE A 74 -17.31 18.20 20.39
CA PHE A 74 -16.77 19.30 19.59
C PHE A 74 -17.55 19.50 18.28
N GLY A 75 -18.11 18.41 17.75
CA GLY A 75 -18.87 18.42 16.53
C GLY A 75 -19.11 17.02 15.99
N LYS A 76 -19.89 16.94 14.92
CA LYS A 76 -20.26 15.68 14.30
C LYS A 76 -19.06 15.01 13.64
N VAL A 77 -18.77 13.79 14.09
CA VAL A 77 -17.68 12.96 13.57
C VAL A 77 -18.21 12.14 12.39
N LYS A 78 -17.49 12.17 11.27
CA LYS A 78 -17.87 11.45 10.05
C LYS A 78 -17.30 10.05 10.02
N ARG A 79 -16.00 9.89 10.35
CA ARG A 79 -15.28 8.60 10.33
C ARG A 79 -14.19 8.56 11.40
N ILE A 80 -14.03 7.44 12.10
CA ILE A 80 -12.99 7.22 13.13
C ILE A 80 -12.28 5.89 12.91
N ARG A 81 -10.99 5.92 12.58
CA ARG A 81 -10.21 4.70 12.33
C ARG A 81 -9.02 4.62 13.27
N ILE A 82 -9.00 3.63 14.15
CA ILE A 82 -7.81 3.29 14.93
C ILE A 82 -6.94 2.31 14.15
N ALA A 83 -5.63 2.56 14.14
CA ALA A 83 -4.69 1.63 13.56
C ALA A 83 -4.51 0.44 14.50
N ARG A 84 -4.74 -0.77 13.96
CA ARG A 84 -4.57 -2.04 14.69
C ARG A 84 -3.56 -2.92 13.98
N ASN A 85 -2.93 -3.83 14.73
CA ASN A 85 -2.07 -4.85 14.15
C ASN A 85 -2.93 -5.87 13.39
N ARG A 86 -2.58 -6.15 12.12
CA ARG A 86 -3.31 -7.10 11.26
C ARG A 86 -3.29 -8.54 11.80
N LYS A 87 -2.27 -8.90 12.57
CA LYS A 87 -2.13 -10.25 13.16
C LYS A 87 -2.91 -10.39 14.46
N THR A 88 -2.60 -9.56 15.44
CA THR A 88 -3.15 -9.69 16.79
C THR A 88 -4.44 -8.90 17.01
N GLY A 89 -4.82 -8.00 16.10
CA GLY A 89 -5.97 -7.11 16.26
C GLY A 89 -5.80 -6.03 17.35
N LYS A 90 -4.69 -6.05 18.10
CA LYS A 90 -4.38 -5.06 19.14
C LYS A 90 -4.21 -3.66 18.54
N SER A 91 -4.64 -2.64 19.26
CA SER A 91 -4.43 -1.24 18.88
C SER A 91 -2.94 -0.91 18.81
N ARG A 92 -2.60 -0.02 17.89
CA ARG A 92 -1.26 0.58 17.78
C ARG A 92 -1.18 1.94 18.49
N HIS A 93 -2.21 2.28 19.27
CA HIS A 93 -2.30 3.51 20.07
C HIS A 93 -2.23 4.80 19.23
N PHE A 94 -2.68 4.73 17.97
CA PHE A 94 -2.91 5.89 17.12
C PHE A 94 -4.08 5.65 16.17
N GLY A 95 -4.69 6.71 15.68
CA GLY A 95 -5.84 6.68 14.79
C GLY A 95 -6.01 7.97 14.01
N TYR A 96 -7.06 7.98 13.21
CA TYR A 96 -7.45 9.10 12.37
C TYR A 96 -8.93 9.39 12.60
N ILE A 97 -9.26 10.67 12.74
CA ILE A 97 -10.64 11.15 12.82
C ILE A 97 -10.90 12.05 11.63
N GLU A 98 -12.04 11.90 11.00
CA GLU A 98 -12.57 12.88 10.05
C GLU A 98 -13.81 13.53 10.64
N PHE A 99 -13.77 14.84 10.81
CA PHE A 99 -14.93 15.64 11.21
C PHE A 99 -15.80 16.01 9.99
N GLU A 100 -16.98 16.57 10.23
CA GLU A 100 -17.80 17.16 9.17
C GLU A 100 -17.32 18.59 8.81
N SER A 101 -16.92 19.37 9.82
CA SER A 101 -16.45 20.75 9.65
C SER A 101 -14.91 20.85 9.79
N PRO A 102 -14.21 21.56 8.89
CA PRO A 102 -12.76 21.78 8.99
C PRO A 102 -12.38 22.73 10.15
N GLU A 103 -13.26 23.64 10.53
CA GLU A 103 -13.02 24.57 11.64
C GLU A 103 -12.96 23.82 12.98
N VAL A 104 -13.89 22.88 13.18
CA VAL A 104 -13.91 21.99 14.35
C VAL A 104 -12.62 21.18 14.41
N ALA A 105 -12.16 20.65 13.27
CA ALA A 105 -10.92 19.89 13.23
C ALA A 105 -9.71 20.71 13.70
N LYS A 106 -9.63 21.99 13.30
CA LYS A 106 -8.57 22.91 13.75
C LYS A 106 -8.64 23.18 15.26
N ILE A 107 -9.82 23.49 15.78
CA ILE A 107 -10.03 23.74 17.21
C ILE A 107 -9.64 22.49 18.03
N VAL A 108 -10.02 21.30 17.57
CA VAL A 108 -9.67 20.04 18.24
C VAL A 108 -8.16 19.80 18.20
N ALA A 109 -7.49 20.10 17.09
CA ALA A 109 -6.04 19.97 17.01
C ALA A 109 -5.33 20.86 18.04
N ASP A 110 -5.76 22.12 18.17
CA ASP A 110 -5.11 23.08 19.07
C ASP A 110 -5.42 22.80 20.55
N SER A 111 -6.65 22.43 20.88
CA SER A 111 -7.11 22.20 22.25
C SER A 111 -6.73 20.83 22.82
N MET A 112 -6.70 19.78 21.99
CA MET A 112 -6.44 18.41 22.44
C MET A 112 -4.98 17.97 22.29
N HIS A 113 -4.13 18.78 21.67
CA HIS A 113 -2.71 18.49 21.62
C HIS A 113 -2.09 18.62 23.02
N ASN A 114 -1.42 17.55 23.47
CA ASN A 114 -0.91 17.38 24.84
C ASN A 114 -1.99 17.32 25.93
N TYR A 115 -3.23 16.97 25.58
CA TYR A 115 -4.25 16.71 26.58
C TYR A 115 -3.93 15.43 27.36
N LEU A 116 -3.95 15.50 28.68
CA LEU A 116 -3.74 14.34 29.55
C LEU A 116 -5.04 13.53 29.64
N LEU A 117 -5.07 12.39 28.95
CA LEU A 117 -6.17 11.44 28.99
C LEU A 117 -5.66 10.15 29.64
N TYR A 118 -6.18 9.83 30.82
CA TYR A 118 -5.61 8.80 31.71
C TYR A 118 -4.12 9.12 32.00
N GLU A 119 -3.22 8.16 31.82
CA GLU A 119 -1.77 8.32 32.01
C GLU A 119 -1.03 8.80 30.75
N HIS A 120 -1.76 9.16 29.68
CA HIS A 120 -1.17 9.47 28.39
C HIS A 120 -1.49 10.89 27.91
N LEU A 121 -0.45 11.60 27.48
CA LEU A 121 -0.58 12.86 26.76
C LEU A 121 -0.89 12.59 25.29
N LEU A 122 -2.10 12.93 24.86
CA LEU A 122 -2.54 12.76 23.49
C LEU A 122 -1.74 13.66 22.54
N LYS A 123 -1.39 13.11 21.38
CA LYS A 123 -0.73 13.87 20.31
C LYS A 123 -1.71 14.06 19.16
N VAL A 124 -2.26 15.26 19.01
CA VAL A 124 -3.26 15.56 17.98
C VAL A 124 -2.68 16.51 16.94
N HIS A 125 -2.76 16.16 15.65
CA HIS A 125 -2.30 17.00 14.56
C HIS A 125 -3.29 17.01 13.40
N LEU A 126 -3.45 18.17 12.77
CA LEU A 126 -4.17 18.29 11.51
C LEU A 126 -3.33 17.73 10.36
N ILE A 127 -3.94 16.90 9.51
CA ILE A 127 -3.28 16.31 8.34
C ILE A 127 -3.84 16.95 7.08
N SER A 128 -2.96 17.53 6.26
CA SER A 128 -3.34 18.01 4.93
C SER A 128 -3.90 16.88 4.07
N PRO A 129 -4.92 17.11 3.23
CA PRO A 129 -5.55 16.05 2.44
C PRO A 129 -4.56 15.30 1.52
N GLU A 130 -3.49 15.96 1.08
CA GLU A 130 -2.42 15.37 0.26
C GLU A 130 -1.64 14.27 1.00
N HIS A 131 -1.45 14.42 2.32
CA HIS A 131 -0.76 13.46 3.16
C HIS A 131 -1.68 12.32 3.64
N VAL A 132 -2.99 12.43 3.38
CA VAL A 132 -3.95 11.37 3.68
C VAL A 132 -3.86 10.30 2.60
N HIS A 133 -3.37 9.13 2.97
CA HIS A 133 -3.28 8.03 2.03
C HIS A 133 -4.68 7.64 1.49
N PRO A 134 -4.87 7.44 0.17
CA PRO A 134 -6.20 7.20 -0.42
C PRO A 134 -6.94 5.97 0.14
N LYS A 135 -6.20 4.96 0.60
CA LYS A 135 -6.76 3.74 1.22
C LYS A 135 -7.02 3.87 2.73
N LEU A 136 -6.86 5.06 3.32
CA LEU A 136 -7.05 5.25 4.76
C LEU A 136 -8.45 4.83 5.21
N TRP A 137 -9.48 5.03 4.40
CA TRP A 137 -10.85 4.68 4.76
C TRP A 137 -11.33 3.36 4.11
N LYS A 138 -10.47 2.65 3.39
CA LYS A 138 -10.83 1.36 2.76
C LYS A 138 -10.96 0.27 3.82
N GLY A 139 -12.08 -0.45 3.79
CA GLY A 139 -12.37 -1.53 4.75
C GLY A 139 -12.63 -1.01 6.17
N PHE A 140 -13.14 0.21 6.30
CA PHE A 140 -13.55 0.80 7.56
C PHE A 140 -14.67 -0.03 8.21
N ASN A 141 -14.45 -0.50 9.42
CA ASN A 141 -15.46 -1.14 10.24
C ASN A 141 -15.12 -0.92 11.71
N TYR A 142 -16.10 -0.49 12.52
CA TYR A 142 -15.96 -0.33 13.97
C TYR A 142 -15.58 -1.64 14.68
N ARG A 143 -15.93 -2.79 14.09
CA ARG A 143 -15.58 -4.11 14.62
C ARG A 143 -14.44 -4.71 13.80
N HIS A 144 -13.25 -4.74 14.39
CA HIS A 144 -12.13 -5.50 13.84
C HIS A 144 -12.32 -6.99 14.12
N LYS A 145 -12.59 -7.79 13.09
CA LYS A 145 -12.53 -9.26 13.18
C LYS A 145 -11.08 -9.69 12.94
N PRO A 146 -10.37 -10.26 13.93
CA PRO A 146 -9.06 -10.83 13.68
C PRO A 146 -9.18 -11.95 12.65
N LEU A 147 -8.20 -12.02 11.74
CA LEU A 147 -8.08 -13.12 10.79
C LEU A 147 -7.32 -14.25 11.51
N ASP A 148 -7.87 -15.46 11.49
CA ASP A 148 -7.12 -16.65 11.92
C ASP A 148 -6.10 -17.00 10.83
N TRP A 149 -4.86 -16.55 11.06
CA TRP A 149 -3.76 -16.79 10.14
C TRP A 149 -3.43 -18.28 10.02
N SER A 150 -3.59 -19.05 11.09
CA SER A 150 -3.33 -20.48 11.11
C SER A 150 -4.33 -21.20 10.21
N GLU A 151 -5.60 -20.85 10.31
CA GLU A 151 -6.65 -21.43 9.46
C GLU A 151 -6.47 -21.05 7.99
N LEU A 152 -6.16 -19.78 7.70
CA LEU A 152 -5.85 -19.31 6.35
C LEU A 152 -4.64 -20.02 5.75
N GLU A 153 -3.57 -20.18 6.53
CA GLU A 153 -2.35 -20.87 6.11
C GLU A 153 -2.61 -22.37 5.90
N ARG A 154 -3.41 -23.01 6.77
CA ARG A 154 -3.88 -24.39 6.58
C ARG A 154 -4.66 -24.53 5.27
N LYS A 155 -5.61 -23.63 4.99
CA LYS A 155 -6.37 -23.61 3.73
C LYS A 155 -5.46 -23.44 2.52
N GLN A 156 -4.52 -22.50 2.57
CA GLN A 156 -3.57 -22.27 1.47
C GLN A 156 -2.63 -23.46 1.26
N HIS A 157 -2.17 -24.08 2.34
CA HIS A 157 -1.29 -25.23 2.29
C HIS A 157 -2.02 -26.47 1.76
N ASN A 158 -3.26 -26.69 2.20
CA ASN A 158 -4.08 -27.84 1.84
C ASN A 158 -4.79 -27.66 0.48
N LYS A 159 -4.73 -26.46 -0.10
CA LYS A 159 -5.29 -26.17 -1.42
C LYS A 159 -4.75 -27.17 -2.45
N GLU A 160 -5.67 -27.70 -3.25
CA GLU A 160 -5.36 -28.62 -4.33
C GLU A 160 -4.59 -27.91 -5.45
N ARG A 161 -3.62 -28.63 -6.04
CA ARG A 161 -2.80 -28.11 -7.12
C ARG A 161 -3.59 -28.12 -8.42
N THR A 162 -3.40 -27.09 -9.24
CA THR A 162 -3.93 -27.10 -10.62
C THR A 162 -3.10 -28.03 -11.51
N LEU A 163 -3.66 -28.43 -12.66
CA LEU A 163 -2.96 -29.29 -13.62
C LEU A 163 -1.62 -28.69 -14.09
N ASP A 164 -1.57 -27.38 -14.32
CA ASP A 164 -0.35 -26.70 -14.76
C ASP A 164 0.70 -26.60 -13.65
N GLU A 165 0.27 -26.37 -12.41
CA GLU A 165 1.16 -26.40 -11.25
C GLU A 165 1.73 -27.81 -11.02
N HIS A 166 0.92 -28.85 -11.27
CA HIS A 166 1.34 -30.25 -11.20
C HIS A 166 2.34 -30.59 -12.30
N LYS A 167 2.09 -30.20 -13.56
CA LYS A 167 3.05 -30.37 -14.66
C LYS A 167 4.41 -29.75 -14.33
N LYS A 168 4.42 -28.50 -13.87
CA LYS A 168 5.66 -27.81 -13.43
C LYS A 168 6.36 -28.52 -12.27
N LEU A 169 5.60 -29.14 -11.36
CA LEU A 169 6.15 -29.93 -10.28
C LEU A 169 6.82 -31.22 -10.81
N VAL A 170 6.14 -31.96 -11.69
CA VAL A 170 6.65 -33.18 -12.32
C VAL A 170 7.92 -32.89 -13.10
N GLU A 171 7.93 -31.83 -13.93
CA GLU A 171 9.12 -31.37 -14.65
C GLU A 171 10.31 -31.11 -13.70
N ARG A 172 10.04 -30.46 -12.55
CA ARG A 172 11.06 -30.18 -11.53
C ARG A 172 11.58 -31.45 -10.87
N ILE A 173 10.72 -32.44 -10.65
CA ILE A 173 11.08 -33.75 -10.11
C ILE A 173 11.99 -34.49 -11.10
N LEU A 174 11.59 -34.58 -12.37
CA LEU A 174 12.37 -35.23 -13.43
C LEU A 174 13.75 -34.57 -13.60
N LYS A 175 13.82 -33.24 -13.58
CA LYS A 175 15.09 -32.51 -13.66
C LYS A 175 16.02 -32.83 -12.47
N ARG A 176 15.48 -32.92 -11.25
CA ARG A 176 16.26 -33.32 -10.07
C ARG A 176 16.70 -34.77 -10.14
N ASP A 177 15.85 -35.66 -10.64
CA ASP A 177 16.17 -37.08 -10.80
C ASP A 177 17.31 -37.27 -11.81
N GLN A 178 17.26 -36.61 -12.97
CA GLN A 178 18.35 -36.63 -13.94
C GLN A 178 19.67 -36.12 -13.34
N ALA A 179 19.62 -35.03 -12.56
CA ALA A 179 20.81 -34.53 -11.87
C ALA A 179 21.34 -35.53 -10.84
N ARG A 180 20.45 -36.24 -10.12
CA ARG A 180 20.82 -37.31 -9.19
C ARG A 180 21.47 -38.49 -9.91
N LYS A 181 20.87 -38.98 -11.01
CA LYS A 181 21.42 -40.07 -11.83
C LYS A 181 22.82 -39.74 -12.36
N LYS A 182 23.03 -38.51 -12.83
CA LYS A 182 24.38 -38.03 -13.23
C LYS A 182 25.39 -38.07 -12.09
N ARG A 183 24.99 -37.70 -10.87
CA ARG A 183 25.86 -37.75 -9.68
C ARG A 183 26.22 -39.18 -9.28
N ILE A 184 25.26 -40.10 -9.31
CA ILE A 184 25.48 -41.54 -9.01
C ILE A 184 26.45 -42.14 -10.03
N ARG A 185 26.21 -41.89 -11.33
CA ARG A 185 27.13 -42.33 -12.41
C ARG A 185 28.53 -41.74 -12.25
N ALA A 186 28.65 -40.45 -11.91
CA ALA A 186 29.94 -39.81 -11.68
C ALA A 186 30.68 -40.37 -10.45
N ALA A 187 29.95 -40.87 -9.45
CA ALA A 187 30.52 -41.55 -8.28
C ALA A 187 30.91 -43.02 -8.57
N GLY A 188 30.70 -43.52 -9.80
CA GLY A 188 31.06 -44.89 -10.18
C GLY A 188 30.18 -45.97 -9.54
N ILE A 189 29.00 -45.59 -9.02
CA ILE A 189 28.06 -46.53 -8.39
C ILE A 189 27.15 -47.10 -9.47
N ASP A 190 27.15 -48.42 -9.61
CA ASP A 190 26.29 -49.13 -10.55
C ASP A 190 24.91 -49.37 -9.93
N TYR A 191 24.07 -48.34 -9.96
CA TYR A 191 22.72 -48.37 -9.40
C TYR A 191 21.72 -47.79 -10.39
N GLU A 192 20.80 -48.64 -10.85
CA GLU A 192 19.69 -48.25 -11.72
C GLU A 192 18.50 -47.80 -10.87
N CYS A 193 18.34 -46.47 -10.73
CA CYS A 193 17.20 -45.92 -10.02
C CYS A 193 15.89 -46.24 -10.78
N PRO A 194 14.88 -46.84 -10.12
CA PRO A 194 13.58 -47.09 -10.73
C PRO A 194 12.91 -45.79 -11.20
N GLU A 195 12.09 -45.90 -12.23
CA GLU A 195 11.38 -44.76 -12.79
C GLU A 195 10.38 -44.17 -11.79
N ILE A 196 10.31 -42.84 -11.75
CA ILE A 196 9.34 -42.15 -10.92
C ILE A 196 7.98 -42.30 -11.60
N VAL A 197 7.16 -43.25 -11.11
CA VAL A 197 5.77 -43.42 -11.54
C VAL A 197 4.95 -42.26 -10.96
N GLY A 198 4.94 -41.14 -11.69
CA GLY A 198 4.13 -39.98 -11.34
C GLY A 198 2.69 -40.18 -11.82
N SER A 199 1.71 -40.09 -10.91
CA SER A 199 0.31 -40.01 -11.30
C SER A 199 0.07 -38.74 -12.13
N VAL A 200 -0.64 -38.88 -13.26
CA VAL A 200 -1.01 -37.74 -14.13
C VAL A 200 -1.96 -36.76 -13.39
N GLN A 201 -2.62 -37.25 -12.33
CA GLN A 201 -3.54 -36.47 -11.52
C GLN A 201 -2.81 -35.71 -10.40
N PRO A 202 -3.19 -34.44 -10.15
CA PRO A 202 -2.68 -33.66 -9.04
C PRO A 202 -3.20 -34.24 -7.72
N ALA A 203 -2.31 -34.82 -6.93
CA ALA A 203 -2.62 -35.17 -5.55
C ALA A 203 -2.62 -33.91 -4.66
N PRO A 204 -3.44 -33.88 -3.59
CA PRO A 204 -3.38 -32.80 -2.59
C PRO A 204 -1.96 -32.68 -2.03
N LYS A 205 -1.54 -31.44 -1.74
CA LYS A 205 -0.15 -31.15 -1.34
C LYS A 205 0.27 -31.84 -0.02
N LYS A 206 -0.70 -32.11 0.87
CA LYS A 206 -0.53 -32.83 2.14
C LYS A 206 -1.78 -33.68 2.44
N ILE A 207 -1.59 -34.68 3.29
CA ILE A 207 -2.67 -35.51 3.87
C ILE A 207 -3.57 -34.58 4.70
N LYS A 208 -4.88 -34.60 4.41
CA LYS A 208 -5.89 -33.94 5.24
C LYS A 208 -6.11 -34.88 6.44
N PHE A 209 -5.81 -34.41 7.65
CA PHE A 209 -6.29 -35.08 8.86
C PHE A 209 -7.69 -34.53 9.14
N ASP A 210 -8.65 -35.42 9.32
CA ASP A 210 -10.00 -35.03 9.71
C ASP A 210 -9.94 -34.41 11.12
N GLU A 211 -10.67 -33.30 11.30
CA GLU A 211 -10.75 -32.62 12.59
C GLU A 211 -11.83 -33.30 13.44
N ASP A 212 -11.43 -34.30 14.22
CA ASP A 212 -12.20 -34.79 15.38
C ASP A 212 -12.01 -33.87 16.60
#